data_AF-A0A2B9QD42-F1
#
_entry.id   AF-A0A2B9QD42-F1
#
_cell.length_a   1.000
_cell.length_b   1.000
_cell.length_c   1.000
_cell.angle_alpha   90.00
_cell.angle_beta   90.00
_cell.angle_gamma   90.00
#
_symmetry.space_group_name_H-M   'P 1'
#
loop_
_entity.id
_entity.type
_entity.pdbx_description
1 polymer ?
#
loop_
_entity_poly.entity_id
_entity_poly.type
_entity_poly.pdbx_seq_one_letter_code
_entity_poly.pdbx_strand_id
1 'polypeptide(L)'
;MFIFWILKLIPDMEKYNKSIIFISAIIFGLSHNFSYTYMLYACIMGLVFAYSYWIYTRKYENGHTNFSPVWLIWCIHVLHNIVVFSIKNFLIL
;
A
#
# COMPACT_ATOMS: atom_id res chain seq x y z
N MET A 1 -2.86 -3.41 -2.09
CA MET A 1 -2.37 -4.04 -0.84
C MET A 1 -2.77 -5.50 -0.68
N PHE A 2 -4.03 -5.88 -0.92
CA PHE A 2 -4.47 -7.28 -0.82
C PHE A 2 -3.59 -8.23 -1.67
N ILE A 3 -3.17 -7.76 -2.84
CA ILE A 3 -2.26 -8.48 -3.75
C ILE A 3 -0.86 -8.66 -3.17
N PHE A 4 -0.31 -7.65 -2.49
CA PHE A 4 0.97 -7.79 -1.81
C PHE A 4 0.90 -8.88 -0.73
N TRP A 5 -0.23 -8.93 -0.01
CA TRP A 5 -0.46 -9.94 1.01
C TRP A 5 -0.50 -11.35 0.43
N ILE A 6 -1.26 -11.56 -0.65
CA ILE A 6 -1.32 -12.83 -1.39
C ILE A 6 0.07 -13.24 -1.88
N LEU A 7 0.84 -12.31 -2.45
CA LEU A 7 2.17 -12.60 -2.98
C LEU A 7 3.18 -12.95 -1.88
N LYS A 8 3.02 -12.43 -0.67
CA LYS A 8 3.88 -12.76 0.48
C LYS A 8 3.53 -14.11 1.14
N LEU A 9 2.31 -14.64 0.94
CA LEU A 9 1.94 -15.98 1.42
C LEU A 9 2.62 -17.12 0.64
N ILE A 10 3.20 -16.82 -0.52
CA ILE A 10 3.93 -17.80 -1.32
C ILE A 10 5.32 -18.04 -0.67
N PRO A 11 5.68 -19.29 -0.34
CA PRO A 11 7.00 -19.63 0.21
C PRO A 11 8.15 -19.17 -0.71
N ASP A 12 9.31 -18.85 -0.15
CA ASP A 12 10.53 -18.40 -0.87
C ASP A 12 10.45 -17.09 -1.65
N MET A 13 9.33 -16.38 -1.60
CA MET A 13 9.15 -15.10 -2.30
C MET A 13 9.85 -13.92 -1.60
N GLU A 14 10.39 -14.12 -0.40
CA GLU A 14 11.11 -13.08 0.37
C GLU A 14 12.31 -12.50 -0.39
N LYS A 15 13.00 -13.31 -1.22
CA LYS A 15 14.11 -12.83 -2.06
C LYS A 15 13.67 -11.83 -3.13
N TYR A 16 12.38 -11.81 -3.46
CA TYR A 16 11.79 -10.94 -4.49
C TYR A 16 11.01 -9.76 -3.90
N ASN A 17 11.19 -9.43 -2.63
CA ASN A 17 10.47 -8.35 -1.94
C ASN A 17 10.37 -7.04 -2.77
N LYS A 18 11.47 -6.60 -3.40
CA LYS A 18 11.48 -5.38 -4.25
C LYS A 18 10.58 -5.52 -5.48
N SER A 19 10.65 -6.66 -6.17
CA SER A 19 9.81 -6.95 -7.34
C SER A 19 8.34 -7.09 -6.96
N ILE A 20 8.04 -7.70 -5.82
CA ILE A 20 6.68 -7.84 -5.30
C ILE A 20 6.08 -6.48 -4.96
N ILE A 21 6.85 -5.60 -4.29
CA ILE A 21 6.43 -4.21 -4.03
C ILE A 21 6.07 -3.54 -5.35
N PHE A 22 6.96 -3.61 -6.34
CA PHE A 22 6.77 -2.96 -7.63
C PHE A 22 5.54 -3.48 -8.41
N ILE A 23 5.44 -4.80 -8.58
CA ILE A 23 4.32 -5.43 -9.29
C ILE A 23 3.00 -5.16 -8.57
N SER A 24 2.98 -5.24 -7.23
CA SER A 24 1.77 -4.98 -6.45
C SER A 24 1.29 -3.53 -6.60
N ALA A 25 2.22 -2.58 -6.75
CA ALA A 25 1.89 -1.19 -6.97
C ALA A 25 1.34 -0.94 -8.38
N ILE A 26 1.90 -1.58 -9.40
CA ILE A 26 1.38 -1.54 -10.77
C ILE A 26 -0.06 -2.04 -10.81
N ILE A 27 -0.31 -3.23 -10.25
CA ILE A 27 -1.68 -3.79 -10.27
C ILE A 27 -2.64 -2.90 -9.48
N PHE A 28 -2.18 -2.30 -8.37
CA PHE A 28 -2.97 -1.36 -7.59
C PHE A 28 -3.31 -0.09 -8.40
N GLY A 29 -2.37 0.48 -9.15
CA GLY A 29 -2.67 1.62 -10.03
C GLY A 29 -3.63 1.25 -11.16
N LEU A 30 -3.41 0.09 -11.79
CA LEU A 30 -4.27 -0.43 -12.86
C LEU A 30 -5.70 -0.76 -12.40
N SER A 31 -5.91 -1.05 -11.11
CA SER A 31 -7.26 -1.28 -10.58
C SER A 31 -8.08 0.01 -10.38
N HIS A 32 -7.48 1.18 -10.58
CA HIS A 32 -8.10 2.49 -10.35
C HIS A 32 -8.45 3.17 -11.68
N ASN A 33 -9.50 2.69 -12.34
CA ASN A 33 -9.93 3.09 -13.69
C ASN A 33 -10.66 4.44 -13.74
N PHE A 34 -10.00 5.54 -13.35
CA PHE A 34 -10.57 6.89 -13.44
C PHE A 34 -9.94 7.71 -14.57
N SER A 35 -8.63 7.97 -14.51
CA SER A 35 -7.87 8.65 -15.55
C SER A 35 -6.43 8.14 -15.55
N TYR A 36 -5.69 8.33 -16.64
CA TYR A 36 -4.26 7.93 -16.69
C TYR A 36 -3.42 8.64 -15.63
N THR A 37 -3.69 9.92 -15.36
CA THR A 37 -3.01 10.68 -14.30
C THR A 37 -3.35 10.13 -12.91
N TYR A 38 -4.61 9.77 -12.67
CA TYR A 38 -5.02 9.16 -11.42
C TYR A 38 -4.46 7.74 -11.25
N MET A 39 -4.39 6.94 -12.32
CA MET A 39 -3.76 5.63 -12.31
C MET A 39 -2.27 5.73 -11.96
N LEU A 40 -1.55 6.69 -12.54
CA LEU A 40 -0.15 6.94 -12.21
C LEU A 40 0.01 7.35 -10.74
N TYR A 41 -0.82 8.27 -10.25
CA TYR A 41 -0.87 8.64 -8.85
C TYR A 41 -1.14 7.44 -7.93
N ALA A 42 -2.14 6.62 -8.27
CA ALA A 42 -2.49 5.41 -7.53
C ALA A 42 -1.34 4.40 -7.53
N CYS A 43 -0.61 4.24 -8.65
CA CYS A 43 0.62 3.45 -8.73
C CYS A 43 1.67 3.92 -7.71
N ILE A 44 1.95 5.23 -7.67
CA ILE A 44 2.92 5.81 -6.73
C ILE A 44 2.47 5.58 -5.28
N MET A 45 1.19 5.82 -4.97
CA MET A 45 0.65 5.53 -3.64
C MET A 45 0.71 4.04 -3.29
N GLY A 46 0.47 3.17 -4.27
CA GLY A 46 0.63 1.72 -4.15
C GLY A 46 2.05 1.32 -3.75
N LEU A 47 3.08 1.97 -4.33
CA LEU A 47 4.48 1.75 -3.95
C LEU A 47 4.72 2.14 -2.49
N VAL A 48 4.22 3.31 -2.07
CA VAL A 48 4.36 3.80 -0.69
C VAL A 48 3.71 2.83 0.31
N PHE A 49 2.50 2.36 0.03
CA PHE A 49 1.80 1.42 0.89
C PHE A 49 2.48 0.05 0.94
N ALA A 50 2.92 -0.48 -0.21
CA ALA A 50 3.60 -1.78 -0.28
C ALA A 50 4.97 -1.75 0.42
N TYR A 51 5.74 -0.67 0.25
CA TYR A 51 7.02 -0.49 0.93
C TYR A 51 6.84 -0.34 2.45
N SER A 52 5.85 0.45 2.87
CA SER A 52 5.52 0.63 4.29
C SER A 52 5.10 -0.72 4.90
N TYR A 53 4.27 -1.49 4.20
CA TYR A 53 3.86 -2.82 4.64
C TYR A 53 5.08 -3.72 4.85
N TRP A 54 6.03 -3.74 3.91
CA TRP A 54 7.25 -4.54 4.03
C TRP A 54 8.08 -4.17 5.27
N ILE A 55 8.30 -2.88 5.52
CA ILE A 55 9.01 -2.40 6.72
C ILE A 55 8.31 -2.85 8.00
N TYR A 56 6.99 -2.63 8.10
CA TYR A 56 6.25 -2.97 9.31
C TYR A 56 6.14 -4.47 9.52
N THR A 57 6.11 -5.25 8.44
CA THR A 57 6.14 -6.71 8.57
C THR A 57 7.46 -7.19 9.15
N ARG A 58 8.60 -6.63 8.73
CA ARG A 58 9.89 -6.94 9.36
C ARG A 58 9.93 -6.54 10.83
N LYS A 59 9.35 -5.39 11.19
CA LYS A 59 9.24 -4.97 12.60
C LYS A 59 8.38 -5.92 13.42
N TYR A 60 7.28 -6.42 12.84
CA TYR A 60 6.39 -7.37 13.49
C TYR A 60 7.04 -8.74 13.67
N GLU A 61 7.67 -9.28 12.62
CA GLU A 61 8.39 -10.56 12.64
C GLU A 61 9.58 -10.55 13.62
N ASN A 62 10.28 -9.41 13.74
CA ASN A 62 11.39 -9.24 14.69
C ASN A 62 10.93 -8.91 16.13
N GLY A 63 9.62 -8.89 16.42
CA GLY A 63 9.09 -8.61 17.75
C GLY A 63 9.21 -7.14 18.21
N HIS A 64 9.54 -6.20 17.32
CA HIS A 64 9.60 -4.77 17.66
C HIS A 64 8.20 -4.14 17.78
N THR A 65 7.17 -4.79 17.25
CA THR A 65 5.77 -4.37 17.40
C THR A 65 4.86 -5.59 17.38
N ASN A 66 3.79 -5.55 18.18
CA ASN A 66 2.76 -6.58 18.21
C ASN A 66 1.56 -6.23 17.31
N PHE A 67 1.59 -5.08 16.63
CA PHE A 67 0.49 -4.62 15.81
C PHE A 67 0.59 -5.16 14.39
N SER A 68 -0.48 -5.75 13.88
CA SER A 68 -0.49 -6.35 12.55
C SER A 68 -0.17 -5.32 11.46
N PRO A 69 0.80 -5.60 10.58
CA PRO A 69 1.12 -4.73 9.44
C PRO A 69 -0.07 -4.52 8.50
N VAL A 70 -0.98 -5.49 8.39
CA VAL A 70 -2.19 -5.37 7.55
C VAL A 70 -3.09 -4.25 8.06
N TRP A 71 -3.40 -4.29 9.36
CA TRP A 71 -4.25 -3.29 10.01
C TRP A 71 -3.60 -1.91 9.97
N LEU A 72 -2.28 -1.83 10.15
CA LEU A 72 -1.56 -0.55 10.14
C LEU A 72 -1.68 0.16 8.81
N ILE A 73 -1.43 -0.56 7.72
CA ILE A 73 -1.46 0.06 6.40
C ILE A 73 -2.91 0.33 5.98
N TRP A 74 -3.89 -0.47 6.42
CA TRP A 74 -5.30 -0.14 6.24
C TRP A 74 -5.69 1.17 6.93
N CYS A 75 -5.25 1.39 8.17
CA CYS A 75 -5.44 2.65 8.89
C CYS A 75 -4.81 3.83 8.13
N ILE A 76 -3.58 3.67 7.62
CA ILE A 76 -2.91 4.69 6.81
C ILE A 76 -3.71 4.99 5.54
N HIS A 77 -4.25 3.97 4.88
CA HIS A 77 -5.05 4.14 3.67
C HIS A 77 -6.38 4.86 3.95
N VAL A 78 -7.08 4.49 5.02
CA VAL A 78 -8.31 5.18 5.45
C VAL A 78 -8.01 6.64 5.80
N LEU A 79 -6.95 6.90 6.57
CA LEU A 79 -6.53 8.25 6.93
C LEU A 79 -6.21 9.09 5.69
N HIS A 80 -5.48 8.52 4.72
CA HIS A 80 -5.19 9.18 3.46
C HIS A 80 -6.48 9.58 2.72
N ASN A 81 -7.45 8.66 2.63
CA ASN A 81 -8.72 8.94 1.97
C ASN A 81 -9.53 10.02 2.68
N ILE A 82 -9.53 10.03 4.03
CA ILE A 82 -10.15 11.09 4.83
C ILE A 82 -9.49 12.43 4.51
N VAL A 83 -8.16 12.52 4.53
CA VAL A 83 -7.43 13.77 4.23
C VAL A 83 -7.73 14.26 2.81
N VAL A 84 -7.66 13.38 1.80
CA VAL A 84 -7.96 13.75 0.41
C VAL A 84 -9.41 14.20 0.26
N PHE A 85 -10.35 13.51 0.91
CA PHE A 85 -11.75 13.89 0.93
C PHE A 85 -11.97 15.25 1.60
N SER A 86 -11.35 15.49 2.76
CA SER A 86 -11.44 16.77 3.46
C SER A 86 -10.84 17.91 2.63
N ILE A 87 -9.66 17.74 2.03
CA ILE A 87 -9.05 18.77 1.17
C ILE A 87 -9.98 19.09 -0.01
N LYS A 88 -10.49 18.05 -0.69
CA LYS A 88 -11.39 18.25 -1.84
C LYS A 88 -12.64 19.04 -1.47
N ASN A 89 -13.22 18.80 -0.29
CA ASN A 89 -14.49 19.41 0.11
C ASN A 89 -14.36 20.73 0.88
N PHE A 90 -13.22 21.00 1.55
CA PHE A 90 -13.04 22.19 2.38
C PHE A 90 -12.04 23.21 1.80
N LEU A 91 -11.09 22.80 0.96
CA LEU A 91 -10.03 23.66 0.41
C LEU A 91 -10.22 24.05 -1.07
N ILE A 92 -11.10 23.34 -1.79
CA ILE A 92 -11.45 23.60 -3.19
C ILE A 92 -12.91 24.10 -3.26
N LEU A 93 -13.22 25.10 -2.44
CA LEU A 93 -14.48 25.84 -2.43
C LEU A 93 -14.24 27.25 -2.96
#